data_AF-A0A3D1KET4-F1
#
_entry.id   AF-A0A3D1KET4-F1
#
_cell.length_a   1.000
_cell.length_b   1.000
_cell.length_c   1.000
_cell.angle_alpha   90.00
_cell.angle_beta   90.00
_cell.angle_gamma   90.00
#
_symmetry.space_group_name_H-M   'P 1'
#
loop_
_entity.id
_entity.type
_entity.pdbx_description
1 polymer ?
#
loop_
_entity_poly.entity_id
_entity_poly.type
_entity_poly.pdbx_seq_one_letter_code
_entity_poly.pdbx_strand_id
1 'polypeptide(L)' 'MSEAGAISGGFDFAEQHLADAFRELPLMRRRILELLFVDELSPTEIAQKLHCSVQHVYNQRSLAIKRLRERLIKEREK' A
#
# COMPACT_ATOMS: atom_id res chain seq x y z
N MET A 1 22.44 -19.03 5.39
CA MET A 1 21.66 -18.35 4.34
C MET A 1 20.34 -19.10 4.26
N SER A 2 19.36 -18.68 5.04
CA SER A 2 18.17 -19.49 5.29
C SER A 2 16.91 -18.67 5.11
N GLU A 3 16.14 -19.12 4.13
CA GLU A 3 14.69 -19.09 3.99
C GLU A 3 13.99 -17.74 4.22
N ALA A 4 13.67 -17.12 3.08
CA ALA A 4 12.55 -16.20 2.94
C ALA A 4 11.34 -16.74 3.70
N GLY A 5 11.00 -16.04 4.79
CA GLY A 5 9.88 -16.39 5.64
C GLY A 5 8.61 -16.51 4.80
N ALA A 6 7.97 -17.66 4.93
CA ALA A 6 6.65 -17.93 4.41
C ALA A 6 5.68 -16.80 4.82
N ILE A 7 5.16 -16.06 3.84
CA ILE A 7 3.97 -15.22 4.02
C ILE A 7 2.80 -16.03 3.51
N SER A 8 1.95 -16.48 4.45
CA SER A 8 0.66 -17.09 4.18
C SER A 8 -0.16 -16.20 3.23
N GLY A 9 -0.30 -16.60 1.96
CA GLY A 9 -1.30 -16.08 1.01
C GLY A 9 -1.39 -14.56 0.83
N GLY A 10 -0.30 -13.82 1.08
CA GLY A 10 -0.27 -12.37 0.89
C GLY A 10 -0.18 -11.97 -0.59
N PHE A 11 -0.77 -10.82 -0.95
CA PHE A 11 -0.54 -10.21 -2.25
C PHE A 11 0.93 -9.78 -2.39
N ASP A 12 1.50 -9.96 -3.58
CA ASP A 12 2.85 -9.52 -3.93
C ASP A 12 2.85 -8.81 -5.29
N PHE A 13 3.91 -8.03 -5.54
CA PHE A 13 4.08 -7.31 -6.80
C PHE A 13 4.95 -8.10 -7.78
N ALA A 14 4.58 -8.12 -9.05
CA ALA A 14 5.41 -8.69 -10.11
C ALA A 14 6.71 -7.89 -10.32
N GLU A 15 6.66 -6.57 -10.11
CA GLU A 15 7.79 -5.67 -10.30
C GLU A 15 8.49 -5.37 -8.96
N GLN A 16 9.76 -5.76 -8.83
CA GLN A 16 10.52 -5.63 -7.58
C GLN A 16 10.64 -4.19 -7.08
N HIS A 17 10.89 -3.23 -7.98
CA HIS A 17 11.05 -1.82 -7.59
C HIS A 17 9.75 -1.23 -7.03
N LEU A 18 8.60 -1.66 -7.55
CA LEU A 18 7.29 -1.29 -7.01
C LEU A 18 7.07 -1.94 -5.63
N ALA A 19 7.45 -3.21 -5.47
CA ALA A 19 7.41 -3.89 -4.17
C ALA A 19 8.21 -3.12 -3.12
N ASP A 20 9.41 -2.67 -3.47
CA ASP A 20 10.29 -1.93 -2.56
C ASP A 20 9.73 -0.54 -2.24
N ALA A 21 9.28 0.21 -3.24
CA ALA A 21 8.61 1.49 -3.04
C ALA A 21 7.34 1.36 -2.17
N PHE A 22 6.60 0.27 -2.32
CA PHE A 22 5.42 -0.02 -1.50
C PHE A 22 5.80 -0.36 -0.06
N ARG A 23 6.83 -1.20 0.16
CA ARG A 23 7.33 -1.56 1.50
C ARG A 23 7.80 -0.35 2.30
N GLU A 24 8.35 0.67 1.63
CA GLU A 24 8.76 1.95 2.23
C GLU A 24 7.57 2.80 2.74
N LEU A 25 6.34 2.53 2.32
CA LEU A 25 5.17 3.27 2.80
C LEU A 25 4.89 2.97 4.28
N PRO A 26 4.41 3.99 5.03
CA PRO A 26 3.88 3.78 6.38
C PRO A 26 2.81 2.68 6.41
N LEU A 27 2.79 1.90 7.50
CA LEU A 27 1.91 0.74 7.66
C LEU A 27 0.44 1.03 7.33
N MET A 28 -0.10 2.16 7.82
CA MET A 28 -1.49 2.54 7.52
C MET A 28 -1.75 2.79 6.05
N ARG A 29 -0.79 3.36 5.32
CA ARG A 29 -0.94 3.62 3.88
C ARG A 29 -0.89 2.33 3.08
N ARG A 30 0.03 1.42 3.42
CA ARG A 30 0.05 0.07 2.83
C ARG A 30 -1.28 -0.63 3.06
N ARG A 31 -1.74 -0.65 4.31
CA ARG A 31 -2.98 -1.33 4.68
C ARG A 31 -4.19 -0.80 3.94
N ILE A 32 -4.31 0.52 3.79
CA ILE A 32 -5.41 1.14 3.02
C ILE A 32 -5.33 0.77 1.55
N LEU A 33 -4.14 0.72 0.95
CA LEU A 33 -3.99 0.32 -0.46
C LEU A 33 -4.32 -1.16 -0.67
N GLU A 34 -3.86 -2.06 0.21
CA GLU A 34 -4.23 -3.48 0.19
C GLU A 34 -5.75 -3.64 0.28
N LEU A 35 -6.39 -3.00 1.26
CA LEU A 35 -7.83 -3.11 1.44
C LEU A 35 -8.62 -2.56 0.23
N LEU A 36 -8.12 -1.50 -0.42
CA LEU A 36 -8.79 -0.90 -1.58
C LEU A 36 -8.63 -1.70 -2.86
N PHE A 37 -7.44 -2.25 -3.12
CA PHE A 37 -7.07 -2.80 -4.43
C PHE A 37 -6.93 -4.32 -4.45
N VAL A 38 -6.71 -4.96 -3.30
CA VAL A 38 -6.60 -6.42 -3.18
C VAL A 38 -7.88 -6.98 -2.60
N ASP A 39 -8.35 -6.42 -1.48
CA ASP A 39 -9.60 -6.87 -0.83
C ASP A 39 -10.85 -6.18 -1.41
N GLU A 40 -10.67 -5.24 -2.36
CA GLU A 40 -11.74 -4.48 -3.06
C GLU A 40 -12.78 -3.82 -2.14
N LEU A 41 -12.40 -3.43 -0.93
CA LEU A 41 -13.31 -2.79 0.02
C LEU A 41 -13.55 -1.32 -0.32
N SER A 42 -14.77 -0.85 -0.07
CA SER A 42 -15.09 0.56 -0.17
C SER A 42 -14.42 1.38 0.95
N PRO A 43 -14.20 2.70 0.74
CA PRO A 43 -13.68 3.59 1.78
C PRO A 43 -14.48 3.56 3.09
N THR A 44 -15.79 3.32 3.02
CA THR A 44 -16.68 3.22 4.20
C THR A 44 -16.41 1.94 4.99
N GLU A 45 -16.31 0.79 4.32
CA GLU A 45 -15.97 -0.49 4.97
C GLU A 45 -14.58 -0.45 5.59
N ILE A 46 -13.61 0.18 4.91
CA ILE A 46 -12.26 0.38 5.43
C ILE A 46 -12.28 1.26 6.67
N ALA A 47 -13.02 2.36 6.65
CA ALA A 47 -13.14 3.26 7.79
C ALA A 47 -13.69 2.54 9.02
N GLN A 48 -14.73 1.71 8.83
CA GLN A 48 -15.27 0.86 9.90
C GLN A 48 -14.23 -0.17 10.40
N LYS A 49 -13.56 -0.88 9.49
CA LYS A 49 -12.57 -1.92 9.80
C LYS A 49 -11.33 -1.37 10.53
N LEU A 50 -10.92 -0.16 10.20
CA LEU A 50 -9.75 0.51 10.79
C LEU A 50 -10.11 1.47 11.93
N HIS A 51 -11.40 1.53 12.32
CA HIS A 51 -11.91 2.44 13.36
C HIS A 51 -11.48 3.90 13.14
N CYS A 52 -11.56 4.39 11.91
CA CYS A 52 -11.22 5.77 11.55
C CYS A 52 -12.32 6.41 10.70
N SER A 53 -12.16 7.69 10.35
CA SER A 53 -13.12 8.38 9.49
C SER A 53 -12.88 8.08 8.01
N VAL A 54 -13.94 8.11 7.21
CA VAL A 54 -13.86 7.95 5.74
C VAL A 54 -12.93 9.01 5.12
N GLN A 55 -12.96 10.25 5.64
CA GLN A 55 -12.04 11.31 5.21
C GLN A 55 -10.56 10.92 5.46
N HIS A 56 -10.27 10.26 6.58
CA HIS A 56 -8.91 9.78 6.86
C HIS A 56 -8.47 8.75 5.82
N VAL A 57 -9.36 7.83 5.41
CA VAL A 57 -9.08 6.83 4.36
C VAL A 57 -8.71 7.51 3.04
N TYR A 58 -9.50 8.49 2.60
CA TYR A 58 -9.20 9.25 1.38
C TYR A 58 -7.88 10.01 1.46
N ASN A 59 -7.61 10.66 2.59
CA ASN A 59 -6.36 11.41 2.81
C ASN A 59 -5.15 10.47 2.75
N GLN A 60 -5.19 9.33 3.44
CA GLN A 60 -4.09 8.36 3.40
C GLN A 60 -3.90 7.75 2.01
N ARG A 61 -4.98 7.41 1.30
CA ARG A 61 -4.92 6.93 -0.09
C ARG A 61 -4.20 7.94 -0.98
N SER A 62 -4.60 9.21 -0.92
CA SER A 62 -4.00 10.29 -1.73
C SER A 62 -2.49 10.43 -1.44
N LEU A 63 -2.11 10.47 -0.16
CA LEU A 63 -0.71 10.55 0.25
C LEU A 63 0.10 9.32 -0.16
N ALA A 64 -0.48 8.13 -0.09
CA ALA A 64 0.17 6.88 -0.48
C ALA A 64 0.49 6.86 -1.97
N ILE A 65 -0.52 7.15 -2.82
CA ILE A 65 -0.36 7.19 -4.28
C ILE A 65 0.62 8.29 -4.70
N LYS A 66 0.54 9.47 -4.08
CA LYS A 66 1.51 10.55 -4.34
C LYS A 66 2.94 10.09 -4.06
N ARG A 67 3.17 9.46 -2.91
CA ARG A 67 4.49 8.96 -2.53
C ARG A 67 5.01 7.88 -3.49
N LEU A 68 4.15 6.94 -3.89
CA LEU A 68 4.52 5.91 -4.87
C LEU A 68 4.92 6.53 -6.22
N ARG A 69 4.13 7.49 -6.72
CA ARG A 69 4.45 8.22 -7.96
C ARG A 69 5.79 8.93 -7.87
N GLU A 70 6.04 9.67 -6.79
CA GLU A 70 7.31 10.37 -6.59
C GLU A 70 8.50 9.40 -6.58
N ARG A 71 8.34 8.23 -5.96
CA ARG A 71 9.40 7.22 -5.87
C ARG A 71 9.69 6.60 -7.24
N LEU A 72 8.64 6.13 -7.93
CA LEU A 72 8.74 5.50 -9.25
C LEU A 72 9.24 6.45 -10.33
N ILE A 73 8.85 7.73 -10.30
CA ILE A 73 9.33 8.72 -11.27
C ILE A 73 10.79 9.06 -11.03
N LYS A 74 11.20 9.29 -9.77
CA LYS A 74 12.60 9.61 -9.43
C LYS A 74 13.57 8.50 -9.81
N GLU A 75 13.14 7.24 -9.80
CA GLU A 75 13.99 6.14 -10.25
C GLU A 75 14.21 6.11 -11.76
N ARG A 76 13.29 6.63 -12.56
CA ARG A 76 13.45 6.70 -14.02
C ARG A 76 14.39 7.80 -14.48
N GLU A 77 14.70 8.76 -13.62
CA GLU A 77 15.61 9.88 -13.87
C GLU A 77 17.06 9.59 -13.44
N LYS A 78 17.32 8.40 -12.87
CA LYS A 78 18.65 7.89 -12.53
C LYS A 78 19.15 6.89 -13.57
#